data_AF-A0A3S9ZLP7-F1
#
_entry.id   AF-A0A3S9ZLP7-F1
#
_cell.length_a   1.000
_cell.length_b   1.000
_cell.length_c   1.000
_cell.angle_alpha   90.00
_cell.angle_beta   90.00
_cell.angle_gamma   90.00
#
_symmetry.space_group_name_H-M   'P 1'
#
loop_
_entity.id
_entity.type
_entity.pdbx_description
1 polymer ?
#
loop_
_entity_poly.entity_id
_entity_poly.type
_entity_poly.pdbx_seq_one_letter_code
_entity_poly.pdbx_strand_id
1 'polypeptide(L)'
;MGRRPRPLVRDRPPLERPDQGPRGPARHRGLPALSAGGPRGPRAGCPLARGGGRVSGPEANLAGCASCKGRCCREYTVNVTMADVRGLATGMALHPREFVALKEKDDGDFRLTRGGPLFDIRLRHRPDTEGCVFLMEIAPGHARCGAYVHRPRVCANFPAGLTRNTVAVRDKTLCGDADSWNLTAMNLPALRANILRNRAAWTEHLRMAERWNAHVDASHRSRSHDELFAFILQPDILAPEMERAAARETTSPDPAEPGRGTGGPAPADAL
;
A
#
# COMPACT_ATOMS: atom_id res chain seq x y z
N MET A 1 -36.21 9.21 -8.69
CA MET A 1 -35.51 9.02 -7.40
C MET A 1 -34.05 9.40 -7.56
N GLY A 2 -33.66 10.60 -7.12
CA GLY A 2 -32.27 11.07 -7.22
C GLY A 2 -31.40 10.40 -6.15
N ARG A 3 -30.44 9.56 -6.56
CA ARG A 3 -29.42 9.04 -5.63
C ARG A 3 -28.55 10.20 -5.18
N ARG A 4 -28.57 10.54 -3.89
CA ARG A 4 -27.59 11.47 -3.31
C ARG A 4 -26.18 10.91 -3.58
N PRO A 5 -25.23 11.74 -4.06
CA PRO A 5 -23.84 11.32 -4.21
C PRO A 5 -23.31 10.87 -2.85
N ARG A 6 -22.76 9.65 -2.78
CA ARG A 6 -22.07 9.16 -1.59
C ARG A 6 -20.82 10.02 -1.37
N PRO A 7 -20.45 10.34 -0.12
CA PRO A 7 -19.21 11.06 0.15
C PRO A 7 -18.01 10.29 -0.43
N LEU A 8 -17.22 10.98 -1.25
CA LEU A 8 -16.09 10.43 -2.02
C LEU A 8 -14.92 9.93 -1.13
N VAL A 9 -14.93 10.24 0.16
CA VAL A 9 -13.86 9.85 1.08
C VAL A 9 -14.51 9.15 2.27
N ARG A 10 -14.49 7.82 2.25
CA ARG A 10 -14.70 7.05 3.47
C ARG A 10 -13.41 7.14 4.28
N ASP A 11 -13.46 7.78 5.45
CA ASP A 11 -12.39 7.70 6.46
C ASP A 11 -12.38 6.29 7.08
N ARG A 12 -12.05 5.28 6.28
CA ARG A 12 -11.90 3.91 6.80
C ARG A 12 -10.52 3.73 7.43
N PRO A 13 -10.44 3.10 8.61
CA PRO A 13 -9.16 2.68 9.14
C PRO A 13 -8.58 1.56 8.25
N PRO A 14 -7.40 1.74 7.63
CA PRO A 14 -6.82 0.73 6.73
C PRO A 14 -6.27 -0.50 7.47
N LEU A 15 -6.31 -0.49 8.81
CA LEU A 15 -6.02 -1.64 9.67
C LEU A 15 -7.24 -1.88 10.53
N GLU A 16 -7.82 -3.06 10.38
CA GLU A 16 -8.93 -3.51 11.21
C GLU A 16 -8.38 -4.60 12.14
N ARG A 17 -8.66 -4.49 13.43
CA ARG A 17 -8.60 -5.69 14.27
C ARG A 17 -9.76 -6.57 13.80
N PRO A 18 -9.52 -7.86 13.51
CA PRO A 18 -10.61 -8.77 13.20
C PRO A 18 -11.62 -8.69 14.35
N ASP A 19 -12.90 -8.63 13.99
CA ASP A 19 -13.99 -8.69 14.95
C ASP A 19 -13.80 -9.96 15.79
N GLN A 20 -13.41 -9.78 17.05
CA GLN A 20 -13.11 -10.89 17.94
C GLN A 20 -14.42 -11.35 18.53
N GLY A 21 -15.20 -12.12 17.76
CA GLY A 21 -16.09 -13.11 18.36
C GLY A 21 -15.29 -13.96 19.36
N PRO A 22 -15.92 -14.50 20.42
CA PRO A 22 -15.21 -15.15 21.52
C PRO A 22 -14.28 -16.25 21.00
N ARG A 23 -12.96 -15.98 21.02
CA ARG A 23 -11.95 -16.93 20.60
C ARG A 23 -11.67 -17.88 21.76
N GLY A 24 -11.96 -19.17 21.55
CA GLY A 24 -11.45 -20.22 22.42
C GLY A 24 -9.91 -20.25 22.40
N PRO A 25 -9.26 -20.72 23.47
CA PRO A 25 -7.80 -20.72 23.57
C PRO A 25 -7.17 -21.58 22.46
N ALA A 26 -6.33 -20.96 21.63
CA ALA A 26 -5.52 -21.64 20.64
C ALA A 26 -4.56 -22.61 21.34
N ARG A 27 -4.77 -23.91 21.15
CA ARG A 27 -3.83 -24.94 21.62
C ARG A 27 -2.60 -24.91 20.72
N HIS A 28 -1.48 -24.46 21.24
CA HIS A 28 -0.18 -24.62 20.61
C HIS A 28 0.13 -26.12 20.45
N ARG A 29 -0.04 -26.68 19.25
CA ARG A 29 0.55 -27.98 18.91
C ARG A 29 2.04 -27.77 18.66
N GLY A 30 2.87 -28.43 19.47
CA GLY A 30 4.32 -28.42 19.31
C GLY A 30 4.73 -28.91 17.93
N LEU A 31 5.64 -28.16 17.30
CA LEU A 31 6.30 -28.57 16.08
C LEU A 31 7.33 -29.69 16.41
N PRO A 32 7.46 -30.73 15.57
CA PRO A 32 8.52 -31.72 15.75
C PRO A 32 9.88 -31.10 15.42
N ALA A 33 10.87 -31.45 16.24
CA ALA A 33 12.27 -31.08 16.05
C ALA A 33 12.79 -31.63 14.72
N LEU A 34 13.35 -30.77 13.87
CA LEU A 34 14.11 -31.19 12.70
C LEU A 34 15.49 -31.68 13.15
N SER A 35 15.71 -32.98 12.99
CA SER A 35 16.98 -33.65 13.24
C SER A 35 18.12 -33.08 12.40
N ALA A 36 19.24 -32.84 13.07
CA ALA A 36 20.53 -32.59 12.47
C ALA A 36 21.11 -33.88 11.86
N GLY A 37 21.71 -33.81 10.67
CA GLY A 37 22.59 -34.86 10.16
C GLY A 37 22.65 -34.97 8.64
N GLY A 38 23.78 -34.55 8.05
CA GLY A 38 24.13 -34.85 6.65
C GLY A 38 25.51 -34.28 6.26
N PRO A 39 26.44 -35.09 5.73
CA PRO A 39 27.85 -34.72 5.57
C PRO A 39 28.11 -33.79 4.36
N ARG A 40 29.17 -32.98 4.48
CA ARG A 40 29.63 -32.00 3.50
C ARG A 40 30.40 -32.68 2.36
N GLY A 41 29.91 -32.55 1.13
CA GLY A 41 30.69 -32.80 -0.09
C GLY A 41 31.45 -31.54 -0.55
N PRO A 42 32.58 -31.67 -1.27
CA PRO A 42 33.39 -30.54 -1.70
C PRO A 42 32.72 -29.80 -2.86
N ARG A 43 32.50 -28.49 -2.70
CA ARG A 43 31.95 -27.59 -3.73
C ARG A 43 33.08 -27.03 -4.59
N ALA A 44 33.03 -27.31 -5.89
CA ALA A 44 33.73 -26.55 -6.91
C ALA A 44 33.22 -25.10 -6.92
N GLY A 45 34.15 -24.14 -6.99
CA GLY A 45 33.88 -22.72 -6.84
C GLY A 45 33.26 -22.08 -8.08
N CYS A 46 32.11 -21.42 -7.90
CA CYS A 46 31.67 -20.34 -8.77
C CYS A 46 32.16 -19.00 -8.19
N PRO A 47 32.81 -18.13 -8.99
CA PRO A 47 33.20 -16.80 -8.54
C PRO A 47 31.97 -15.89 -8.52
N LEU A 48 31.26 -15.86 -7.40
CA LEU A 48 30.25 -14.83 -7.17
C LEU A 48 30.94 -13.50 -6.85
N ALA A 49 30.55 -12.50 -7.64
CA ALA A 49 30.97 -11.12 -7.57
C ALA A 49 31.03 -10.60 -6.14
N ARG A 50 32.21 -10.07 -5.77
CA ARG A 50 32.39 -9.14 -4.65
C ARG A 50 31.69 -7.82 -4.99
N GLY A 51 30.38 -7.81 -4.83
CA GLY A 51 29.57 -6.59 -4.78
C GLY A 51 29.05 -6.40 -3.37
N GLY A 52 29.95 -6.03 -2.44
CA GLY A 52 29.60 -5.60 -1.08
C GLY A 52 28.89 -4.25 -1.11
N GLY A 53 27.72 -4.19 -1.75
CA GLY A 53 26.81 -3.06 -1.67
C GLY A 53 26.24 -3.04 -0.26
N ARG A 54 26.79 -2.16 0.59
CA ARG A 54 26.12 -1.76 1.83
C ARG A 54 24.72 -1.29 1.42
N VAL A 55 23.68 -1.93 1.95
CA VAL A 55 22.30 -1.45 1.83
C VAL A 55 22.19 -0.22 2.72
N SER A 56 22.77 0.89 2.25
CA SER A 56 22.62 2.23 2.81
C SER A 56 21.44 2.89 2.12
N GLY A 57 20.24 2.40 2.43
CA GLY A 57 19.01 3.15 2.19
C GLY A 57 18.70 4.00 3.43
N PRO A 58 18.50 5.32 3.30
CA PRO A 58 17.91 6.10 4.39
C PRO A 58 16.48 5.56 4.60
N GLU A 59 15.94 5.59 5.83
CA GLU A 59 14.56 5.15 6.20
C GLU A 59 14.36 3.69 6.66
N ALA A 60 15.42 3.03 7.11
CA ALA A 60 15.34 1.95 8.09
C ALA A 60 14.83 2.47 9.45
N ASN A 61 13.60 2.99 9.54
CA ASN A 61 12.94 3.29 10.81
C ASN A 61 12.53 1.96 11.46
N LEU A 62 13.53 1.30 12.04
CA LEU A 62 13.56 -0.08 12.50
C LEU A 62 13.45 -0.21 14.02
N ALA A 63 13.24 0.88 14.77
CA ALA A 63 13.29 0.88 16.22
C ALA A 63 12.36 -0.18 16.85
N GLY A 64 11.11 -0.30 16.39
CA GLY A 64 10.17 -1.32 16.88
C GLY A 64 10.19 -2.66 16.13
N CYS A 65 10.77 -2.71 14.92
CA CYS A 65 10.78 -3.93 14.09
C CYS A 65 11.97 -4.86 14.42
N ALA A 66 13.03 -4.33 15.03
CA ALA A 66 14.24 -5.10 15.33
C ALA A 66 13.98 -6.22 16.36
N SER A 67 13.18 -5.92 17.39
CA SER A 67 12.73 -6.83 18.46
C SER A 67 11.29 -7.33 18.26
N CYS A 68 10.75 -7.18 17.05
CA CYS A 68 9.35 -7.48 16.78
C CYS A 68 9.07 -8.97 16.87
N LYS A 69 8.02 -9.32 17.63
CA LYS A 69 7.46 -10.68 17.69
C LYS A 69 6.44 -10.94 16.58
N GLY A 70 6.20 -9.97 15.67
CA GLY A 70 5.27 -10.07 14.54
C GLY A 70 3.79 -10.02 14.91
N ARG A 71 3.41 -9.44 16.05
CA ARG A 71 2.00 -9.39 16.49
C ARG A 71 1.08 -8.72 15.48
N CYS A 72 1.48 -7.58 14.90
CA CYS A 72 0.69 -6.90 13.88
C CYS A 72 0.40 -7.79 12.67
N CYS A 73 1.37 -8.60 12.25
CA CYS A 73 1.22 -9.53 11.13
C CYS A 73 0.32 -10.72 11.44
N ARG A 74 0.10 -11.08 12.70
CA ARG A 74 -0.80 -12.19 13.10
C ARG A 74 -2.20 -11.72 13.44
N GLU A 75 -2.30 -10.54 14.03
CA GLU A 75 -3.55 -10.10 14.64
C GLU A 75 -4.32 -9.10 13.77
N TYR A 76 -3.70 -8.27 12.94
CA TYR A 76 -4.45 -7.33 12.10
C TYR A 76 -4.92 -7.97 10.80
N THR A 77 -6.13 -7.60 10.37
CA THR A 77 -6.51 -7.72 8.96
C THR A 77 -5.99 -6.51 8.21
N VAL A 78 -5.13 -6.74 7.22
CA VAL A 78 -4.48 -5.68 6.44
C VAL A 78 -5.21 -5.53 5.12
N ASN A 79 -6.02 -4.48 5.01
CA ASN A 79 -6.62 -4.07 3.74
C ASN A 79 -5.57 -3.35 2.90
N VAL A 80 -5.54 -3.63 1.60
CA VAL A 80 -4.50 -3.12 0.70
C VAL A 80 -5.10 -2.43 -0.51
N THR A 81 -4.42 -1.38 -0.98
CA THR A 81 -4.83 -0.69 -2.21
C THR A 81 -4.41 -1.49 -3.44
N MET A 82 -4.96 -1.16 -4.61
CA MET A 82 -4.52 -1.75 -5.87
C MET A 82 -3.05 -1.42 -6.17
N ALA A 83 -2.60 -0.24 -5.76
CA ALA A 83 -1.21 0.17 -5.90
C ALA A 83 -0.26 -0.67 -5.01
N ASP A 84 -0.71 -1.07 -3.82
CA ASP A 84 0.04 -2.00 -2.98
C ASP A 84 0.09 -3.40 -3.60
N VAL A 85 -1.03 -3.88 -4.17
CA VAL A 85 -1.08 -5.18 -4.87
C VAL A 85 -0.12 -5.21 -6.06
N ARG A 86 -0.12 -4.18 -6.91
CA ARG A 86 0.85 -4.05 -8.02
C ARG A 86 2.28 -4.02 -7.51
N GLY A 87 2.57 -3.19 -6.51
CA GLY A 87 3.91 -3.05 -5.94
C GLY A 87 4.45 -4.36 -5.37
N LEU A 88 3.60 -5.13 -4.67
CA LEU A 88 3.94 -6.46 -4.18
C LEU A 88 4.13 -7.46 -5.32
N ALA A 89 3.22 -7.50 -6.29
CA ALA A 89 3.28 -8.45 -7.39
C ALA A 89 4.57 -8.28 -8.20
N THR A 90 4.90 -7.04 -8.57
CA THR A 90 6.13 -6.73 -9.31
C THR A 90 7.37 -6.89 -8.45
N GLY A 91 7.37 -6.34 -7.23
CA GLY A 91 8.56 -6.32 -6.37
C GLY A 91 8.94 -7.69 -5.81
N MET A 92 7.95 -8.56 -5.57
CA MET A 92 8.17 -9.90 -5.03
C MET A 92 8.12 -10.99 -6.11
N ALA A 93 7.82 -10.64 -7.36
CA ALA A 93 7.58 -11.59 -8.46
C ALA A 93 6.52 -12.67 -8.11
N LEU A 94 5.41 -12.25 -7.49
CA LEU A 94 4.31 -13.12 -7.07
C LEU A 94 3.01 -12.73 -7.78
N HIS A 95 2.19 -13.72 -8.10
CA HIS A 95 0.84 -13.45 -8.59
C HIS A 95 -0.08 -13.01 -7.43
N PRO A 96 -0.99 -12.03 -7.60
CA PRO A 96 -1.88 -11.56 -6.52
C PRO A 96 -2.63 -12.67 -5.79
N ARG A 97 -3.06 -13.73 -6.49
CA ARG A 97 -3.71 -14.91 -5.92
C ARG A 97 -2.92 -15.56 -4.77
N GLU A 98 -1.60 -15.45 -4.79
CA GLU A 98 -0.72 -16.05 -3.79
C GLU A 98 -0.73 -15.27 -2.46
N PHE A 99 -0.96 -13.95 -2.50
CA PHE A 99 -0.81 -13.10 -1.32
C PHE A 99 -2.05 -12.25 -0.96
N VAL A 100 -3.07 -12.22 -1.80
CA VAL A 100 -4.33 -11.49 -1.59
C VAL A 100 -5.53 -12.44 -1.46
N ALA A 101 -6.45 -12.09 -0.57
CA ALA A 101 -7.79 -12.66 -0.51
C ALA A 101 -8.85 -11.56 -0.68
N LEU A 102 -9.97 -11.93 -1.29
CA LEU A 102 -11.18 -11.13 -1.28
C LEU A 102 -12.03 -11.53 -0.06
N LYS A 103 -12.51 -10.54 0.69
CA LYS A 103 -13.40 -10.76 1.82
C LYS A 103 -14.68 -9.98 1.61
N GLU A 104 -15.79 -10.71 1.59
CA GLU A 104 -17.11 -10.11 1.56
C GLU A 104 -17.34 -9.19 2.76
N LYS A 105 -17.89 -8.02 2.49
CA LYS A 105 -18.16 -6.95 3.45
C LYS A 105 -19.28 -6.06 2.92
N ASP A 106 -20.24 -5.69 3.76
CA ASP A 106 -21.41 -4.87 3.36
C ASP A 106 -21.02 -3.56 2.69
N ASP A 107 -19.88 -3.02 3.09
CA ASP A 107 -19.38 -1.75 2.61
C ASP A 107 -18.13 -1.92 1.73
N GLY A 108 -17.78 -3.12 1.28
CA GLY A 108 -16.58 -3.39 0.50
C GLY A 108 -16.48 -2.61 -0.82
N ASP A 109 -15.31 -2.66 -1.45
CA ASP A 109 -15.00 -1.79 -2.59
C ASP A 109 -15.31 -2.45 -3.96
N PHE A 110 -15.26 -3.78 -4.07
CA PHE A 110 -15.37 -4.52 -5.33
C PHE A 110 -16.62 -5.39 -5.43
N ARG A 111 -17.23 -5.50 -6.61
CA ARG A 111 -18.21 -6.54 -6.94
C ARG A 111 -17.66 -7.50 -7.98
N LEU A 112 -18.15 -8.73 -7.97
CA LEU A 112 -17.85 -9.73 -9.01
C LEU A 112 -19.06 -10.04 -9.88
N THR A 113 -20.26 -9.79 -9.38
CA THR A 113 -21.51 -10.00 -10.09
C THR A 113 -22.38 -8.75 -9.94
N ARG A 114 -23.12 -8.40 -11.00
CA ARG A 114 -24.08 -7.29 -10.98
C ARG A 114 -25.07 -7.47 -9.83
N GLY A 115 -25.19 -6.45 -8.97
CA GLY A 115 -26.04 -6.50 -7.77
C GLY A 115 -25.58 -7.48 -6.68
N GLY A 116 -24.44 -8.15 -6.85
CA GLY A 116 -23.87 -9.08 -5.89
C GLY A 116 -23.18 -8.41 -4.70
N PRO A 117 -22.61 -9.22 -3.78
CA PRO A 117 -21.92 -8.74 -2.60
C PRO A 117 -20.70 -7.89 -2.95
N LEU A 118 -20.30 -7.06 -1.98
CA LEU A 118 -19.11 -6.23 -2.05
C LEU A 118 -17.95 -6.92 -1.33
N PHE A 119 -16.74 -6.70 -1.82
CA PHE A 119 -15.52 -7.33 -1.32
C PHE A 119 -14.42 -6.29 -1.08
N ASP A 120 -13.66 -6.47 0.00
CA ASP A 120 -12.38 -5.79 0.20
C ASP A 120 -11.21 -6.70 -0.19
N ILE A 121 -10.12 -6.07 -0.61
CA ILE A 121 -8.84 -6.74 -0.89
C ILE A 121 -7.98 -6.68 0.37
N ARG A 122 -7.59 -7.85 0.86
CA ARG A 122 -6.72 -7.97 2.04
C ARG A 122 -5.56 -8.91 1.81
N LEU A 123 -4.48 -8.73 2.58
CA LEU A 123 -3.41 -9.71 2.62
C LEU A 123 -3.91 -11.04 3.19
N ARG A 124 -3.45 -12.14 2.60
CA ARG A 124 -3.72 -13.49 3.12
C ARG A 124 -2.96 -13.72 4.42
N HIS A 125 -3.61 -14.44 5.33
CA HIS A 125 -2.92 -15.12 6.41
C HIS A 125 -2.72 -16.58 6.01
N ARG A 126 -1.58 -17.17 6.39
CA ARG A 126 -1.31 -18.58 6.18
C ARG A 126 -2.17 -19.41 7.13
N PRO A 127 -2.74 -20.54 6.69
CA PRO A 127 -3.64 -21.34 7.51
C PRO A 127 -2.95 -22.03 8.69
N ASP A 128 -1.65 -22.28 8.59
CA ASP A 128 -0.85 -23.03 9.58
C ASP A 128 -0.35 -22.16 10.74
N THR A 129 0.02 -20.91 10.45
CA THR A 129 0.64 -19.98 11.40
C THR A 129 -0.28 -18.82 11.79
N GLU A 130 -1.41 -18.68 11.10
CA GLU A 130 -2.35 -17.54 11.19
C GLU A 130 -1.72 -16.17 10.95
N GLY A 131 -0.44 -16.12 10.56
CA GLY A 131 0.29 -14.91 10.23
C GLY A 131 0.11 -14.52 8.78
N CYS A 132 0.21 -13.22 8.50
CA CYS A 132 0.31 -12.67 7.17
C CYS A 132 1.30 -13.48 6.32
N VAL A 133 0.96 -13.71 5.05
CA VAL A 133 1.76 -14.48 4.09
C VAL A 133 3.22 -14.01 3.98
N PHE A 134 3.48 -12.73 4.24
CA PHE A 134 4.83 -12.14 4.23
C PHE A 134 5.56 -12.20 5.58
N LEU A 135 5.02 -12.88 6.59
CA LEU A 135 5.67 -13.01 7.89
C LEU A 135 6.76 -14.08 7.86
N MET A 136 7.99 -13.68 8.16
CA MET A 136 9.16 -14.55 8.28
C MET A 136 9.62 -14.64 9.73
N GLU A 137 9.76 -15.85 10.26
CA GLU A 137 10.47 -16.08 11.52
C GLU A 137 11.97 -15.98 11.25
N ILE A 138 12.69 -15.15 12.00
CA ILE A 138 14.14 -14.94 11.83
C ILE A 138 14.95 -15.58 12.96
N ALA A 139 14.33 -15.79 14.12
CA ALA A 139 14.86 -16.53 15.27
C ALA A 139 13.67 -16.95 16.14
N PRO A 140 13.83 -17.90 17.08
CA PRO A 140 12.78 -18.24 18.04
C PRO A 140 12.23 -16.99 18.73
N GLY A 141 10.90 -16.79 18.61
CA GLY A 141 10.20 -15.63 19.18
C GLY A 141 10.39 -14.30 18.45
N HIS A 142 11.08 -14.27 17.30
CA HIS A 142 11.38 -13.06 16.55
C HIS A 142 10.96 -13.20 15.09
N ALA A 143 10.18 -12.23 14.61
CA ALA A 143 9.63 -12.25 13.26
C ALA A 143 9.74 -10.90 12.56
N ARG A 144 9.86 -10.93 11.23
CA ARG A 144 9.93 -9.74 10.37
C ARG A 144 9.08 -9.91 9.13
N CYS A 145 8.71 -8.79 8.53
CA CYS A 145 8.04 -8.79 7.24
C CYS A 145 9.07 -9.02 6.12
N GLY A 146 8.87 -10.07 5.33
CA GLY A 146 9.66 -10.40 4.15
C GLY A 146 9.43 -9.47 2.96
N ALA A 147 8.33 -8.71 2.93
CA ALA A 147 8.04 -7.76 1.85
C ALA A 147 8.80 -6.43 1.99
N TYR A 148 9.46 -6.15 3.13
CA TYR A 148 10.18 -4.92 3.51
C TYR A 148 10.08 -3.70 2.57
N VAL A 149 10.89 -3.63 1.51
CA VAL A 149 10.91 -2.47 0.58
C VAL A 149 9.63 -2.33 -0.25
N HIS A 150 8.89 -3.42 -0.42
CA HIS A 150 7.60 -3.52 -1.11
C HIS A 150 6.42 -3.66 -0.13
N ARG A 151 6.63 -3.47 1.18
CA ARG A 151 5.56 -3.56 2.17
C ARG A 151 4.40 -2.63 1.80
N PRO A 152 3.13 -3.05 1.95
CA PRO A 152 2.00 -2.17 1.70
C PRO A 152 2.13 -0.86 2.47
N ARG A 153 1.65 0.23 1.88
CA ARG A 153 1.77 1.57 2.48
C ARG A 153 1.18 1.64 3.89
N VAL A 154 0.10 0.91 4.15
CA VAL A 154 -0.47 0.81 5.50
C VAL A 154 0.50 0.20 6.52
N CYS A 155 1.23 -0.85 6.14
CA CYS A 155 2.26 -1.48 6.97
C CYS A 155 3.52 -0.61 7.07
N ALA A 156 3.88 0.12 6.01
CA ALA A 156 5.01 1.05 6.02
C ALA A 156 4.82 2.21 6.99
N ASN A 157 3.59 2.67 7.14
CA ASN A 157 3.22 3.77 8.02
C ASN A 157 2.97 3.33 9.47
N PHE A 158 2.83 2.03 9.73
CA PHE A 158 2.53 1.53 11.07
C PHE A 158 3.74 1.76 12.01
N PRO A 159 3.53 2.23 13.26
CA PRO A 159 2.25 2.43 13.95
C PRO A 159 1.64 3.83 13.79
N ALA A 160 2.24 4.69 12.97
CA ALA A 160 1.88 6.09 12.88
C ALA A 160 0.59 6.36 12.08
N GLY A 161 0.03 7.53 12.34
CA GLY A 161 -1.10 8.12 11.64
C GLY A 161 -1.06 9.64 11.73
N LEU A 162 -2.07 10.30 11.13
CA LEU A 162 -2.26 11.74 11.27
C LEU A 162 -3.43 12.00 12.23
N THR A 163 -3.14 12.68 13.33
CA THR A 163 -4.13 13.16 14.30
C THR A 163 -4.09 14.68 14.29
N ARG A 164 -5.21 15.35 13.96
CA ARG A 164 -5.30 16.81 13.81
C ARG A 164 -4.16 17.40 12.94
N ASN A 165 -3.87 16.72 11.83
CA ASN A 165 -2.80 17.09 10.91
C ASN A 165 -1.38 17.03 11.50
N THR A 166 -1.16 16.30 12.60
CA THR A 166 0.17 16.02 13.17
C THR A 166 0.44 14.52 13.14
N VAL A 167 1.70 14.12 12.94
CA VAL A 167 2.10 12.71 13.01
C VAL A 167 2.05 12.25 14.46
N ALA A 168 1.30 11.18 14.72
CA ALA A 168 1.18 10.57 16.04
C ALA A 168 1.22 9.04 15.95
N VAL A 169 1.65 8.38 17.02
CA VAL A 169 1.44 6.94 17.17
C VAL A 169 -0.06 6.70 17.37
N ARG A 170 -0.63 5.71 16.69
CA ARG A 170 -2.04 5.35 16.88
C ARG A 170 -2.27 4.79 18.28
N ASP A 171 -3.43 5.05 18.86
CA ASP A 171 -3.81 4.45 20.13
C ASP A 171 -3.95 2.92 19.97
N LYS A 172 -3.69 2.18 21.07
CA LYS A 172 -3.92 0.73 21.18
C LYS A 172 -3.20 -0.08 20.08
N THR A 173 -2.01 0.34 19.66
CA THR A 173 -1.19 -0.44 18.72
C THR A 173 -0.78 -1.78 19.32
N LEU A 174 -0.82 -2.84 18.52
CA LEU A 174 -0.48 -4.20 18.98
C LEU A 174 1.03 -4.45 19.17
N CYS A 175 1.87 -3.61 18.56
CA CYS A 175 3.31 -3.77 18.63
C CYS A 175 3.90 -2.76 19.60
N GLY A 176 4.71 -3.29 20.52
CA GLY A 176 5.47 -2.51 21.47
C GLY A 176 4.69 -2.11 22.72
N ASP A 177 5.43 -1.93 23.81
CA ASP A 177 4.99 -1.16 24.98
C ASP A 177 5.10 0.34 24.67
N ALA A 178 4.63 1.23 25.56
CA ALA A 178 4.65 2.69 25.33
C ALA A 178 6.02 3.23 24.87
N ASP A 179 7.11 2.60 25.31
CA ASP A 179 8.49 3.01 25.02
C ASP A 179 9.06 2.44 23.71
N SER A 180 8.32 1.55 23.03
CA SER A 180 8.81 0.90 21.81
C SER A 180 8.85 1.82 20.59
N TRP A 181 8.21 3.00 20.69
CA TRP A 181 8.09 3.95 19.60
C TRP A 181 8.54 5.34 20.04
N ASN A 182 9.83 5.58 19.93
CA ASN A 182 10.36 6.92 20.18
C ASN A 182 10.12 7.82 18.94
N LEU A 183 9.04 8.60 18.94
CA LEU A 183 8.73 9.56 17.87
C LEU A 183 9.85 10.60 17.67
N THR A 184 10.60 10.96 18.71
CA THR A 184 11.69 11.96 18.58
C THR A 184 12.88 11.41 17.79
N ALA A 185 13.04 10.08 17.75
CA ALA A 185 14.05 9.41 16.93
C ALA A 185 13.57 9.10 15.51
N MET A 186 12.30 9.36 15.16
CA MET A 186 11.75 9.10 13.84
C MET A 186 11.86 10.31 12.91
N ASN A 187 12.04 10.05 11.62
CA ASN A 187 11.92 11.08 10.59
C ASN A 187 10.43 11.45 10.36
N LEU A 188 9.91 12.39 11.17
CA LEU A 188 8.50 12.81 11.12
C LEU A 188 8.09 13.42 9.76
N PRO A 189 8.90 14.27 9.09
CA PRO A 189 8.56 14.75 7.74
C PRO A 189 8.39 13.62 6.71
N ALA A 190 9.31 12.66 6.68
CA ALA A 190 9.21 11.51 5.77
C ALA A 190 7.98 10.65 6.09
N LEU A 191 7.70 10.41 7.38
CA LEU A 191 6.54 9.66 7.83
C LEU A 191 5.22 10.37 7.46
N ARG A 192 5.15 11.70 7.64
CA ARG A 192 4.03 12.52 7.18
C ARG A 192 3.80 12.34 5.68
N ALA A 193 4.86 12.47 4.88
CA ALA A 193 4.78 12.31 3.44
C ALA A 193 4.29 10.90 3.04
N ASN A 194 4.78 9.85 3.71
CA ASN A 194 4.30 8.47 3.50
C ASN A 194 2.81 8.29 3.86
N ILE A 195 2.32 8.92 4.93
CA ILE A 195 0.90 8.87 5.30
C ILE A 195 0.03 9.60 4.27
N LEU A 196 0.47 10.76 3.77
CA LEU A 196 -0.24 11.50 2.73
C LEU A 196 -0.27 10.72 1.41
N ARG A 197 0.85 10.10 1.00
CA ARG A 197 0.90 9.18 -0.15
C ARG A 197 -0.05 8.00 0.00
N ASN A 198 -0.19 7.46 1.22
CA ASN A 198 -1.15 6.39 1.49
C ASN A 198 -2.59 6.88 1.32
N ARG A 199 -2.95 8.07 1.81
CA ARG A 199 -4.28 8.66 1.59
C ARG A 199 -4.59 8.83 0.10
N ALA A 200 -3.65 9.40 -0.67
CA ALA A 200 -3.80 9.55 -2.12
C ALA A 200 -3.98 8.19 -2.83
N ALA A 201 -3.22 7.16 -2.41
CA ALA A 201 -3.37 5.81 -2.95
C ALA A 201 -4.75 5.20 -2.67
N TRP A 202 -5.36 5.49 -1.52
CA TRP A 202 -6.72 5.06 -1.20
C TRP A 202 -7.77 5.80 -2.05
N THR A 203 -7.62 7.11 -2.27
CA THR A 203 -8.48 7.85 -3.19
C THR A 203 -8.47 7.24 -4.59
N GLU A 204 -7.27 6.94 -5.11
CA GLU A 204 -7.13 6.30 -6.42
C GLU A 204 -7.70 4.88 -6.44
N HIS A 205 -7.50 4.11 -5.35
CA HIS A 205 -8.08 2.78 -5.20
C HIS A 205 -9.61 2.80 -5.35
N LEU A 206 -10.30 3.74 -4.68
CA LEU A 206 -11.75 3.85 -4.74
C LEU A 206 -12.23 4.22 -6.15
N ARG A 207 -11.55 5.17 -6.81
CA ARG A 207 -11.84 5.53 -8.21
C ARG A 207 -11.70 4.33 -9.14
N MET A 208 -10.66 3.53 -8.96
CA MET A 208 -10.43 2.32 -9.73
C MET A 208 -11.46 1.23 -9.44
N ALA A 209 -11.90 1.11 -8.19
CA ALA A 209 -12.96 0.20 -7.78
C ALA A 209 -14.31 0.57 -8.41
N GLU A 210 -14.63 1.87 -8.49
CA GLU A 210 -15.82 2.35 -9.20
C GLU A 210 -15.80 1.98 -10.69
N ARG A 211 -14.65 2.16 -11.34
CA ARG A 211 -14.48 1.77 -12.75
C ARG A 211 -14.64 0.27 -12.97
N TRP A 212 -14.05 -0.54 -12.08
CA TRP A 212 -14.25 -1.99 -12.10
C TRP A 212 -15.72 -2.35 -11.92
N ASN A 213 -16.39 -1.77 -10.93
CA ASN A 213 -17.80 -2.06 -10.64
C ASN A 213 -18.71 -1.65 -11.82
N ALA A 214 -18.43 -0.52 -12.47
CA ALA A 214 -19.15 -0.12 -13.69
C ALA A 214 -18.96 -1.14 -14.83
N HIS A 215 -17.76 -1.71 -14.96
CA HIS A 215 -17.49 -2.78 -15.93
C HIS A 215 -18.26 -4.07 -15.60
N VAL A 216 -18.40 -4.41 -14.32
CA VAL A 216 -19.21 -5.54 -13.86
C VAL A 216 -20.70 -5.30 -14.11
N ASP A 217 -21.21 -4.11 -13.78
CA ASP A 217 -22.63 -3.76 -13.94
C ASP A 217 -23.08 -3.69 -15.40
N ALA A 218 -22.18 -3.30 -16.31
CA ALA A 218 -22.43 -3.33 -17.75
C ALA A 218 -22.46 -4.75 -18.35
N SER A 219 -22.05 -5.76 -17.57
CA SER A 219 -21.96 -7.15 -18.02
C SER A 219 -23.03 -8.02 -17.39
N HIS A 220 -23.56 -8.98 -18.14
CA HIS A 220 -24.50 -9.98 -17.61
C HIS A 220 -23.80 -11.23 -17.03
N ARG A 221 -22.47 -11.33 -17.19
CA ARG A 221 -21.67 -12.44 -16.67
C ARG A 221 -20.99 -12.08 -15.36
N SER A 222 -20.95 -13.04 -14.43
CA SER A 222 -20.10 -12.98 -13.24
C SER A 222 -18.62 -12.93 -13.66
N ARG A 223 -17.82 -12.20 -12.88
CA ARG A 223 -16.38 -12.09 -13.05
C ARG A 223 -15.62 -12.93 -12.05
N SER A 224 -14.51 -13.49 -12.49
CA SER A 224 -13.61 -14.27 -11.65
C SER A 224 -12.67 -13.38 -10.84
N HIS A 225 -12.04 -13.96 -9.81
CA HIS A 225 -10.96 -13.28 -9.07
C HIS A 225 -9.77 -12.97 -9.99
N ASP A 226 -9.46 -13.85 -10.95
CA ASP A 226 -8.35 -13.63 -11.88
C ASP A 226 -8.63 -12.47 -12.84
N GLU A 227 -9.87 -12.28 -13.28
CA GLU A 227 -10.22 -11.09 -14.08
C GLU A 227 -10.03 -9.80 -13.27
N LEU A 228 -10.38 -9.79 -11.98
CA LEU A 228 -10.09 -8.65 -11.10
C LEU A 228 -8.58 -8.45 -10.93
N PHE A 229 -7.82 -9.52 -10.70
CA PHE A 229 -6.36 -9.42 -10.56
C PHE A 229 -5.70 -8.94 -11.85
N ALA A 230 -6.14 -9.43 -13.01
CA ALA A 230 -5.68 -8.94 -14.31
C ALA A 230 -5.98 -7.44 -14.46
N PHE A 231 -7.18 -6.98 -14.10
CA PHE A 231 -7.53 -5.56 -14.10
C PHE A 231 -6.61 -4.73 -13.19
N ILE A 232 -6.31 -5.23 -11.99
CA ILE A 232 -5.41 -4.55 -11.04
C ILE A 232 -3.99 -4.43 -11.60
N LEU A 233 -3.51 -5.46 -12.30
CA LEU A 233 -2.15 -5.52 -12.84
C LEU A 233 -1.96 -4.74 -14.16
N GLN A 234 -3.03 -4.21 -14.77
CA GLN A 234 -2.92 -3.45 -16.01
C GLN A 234 -2.12 -2.14 -15.80
N PRO A 235 -1.05 -1.91 -16.57
CA PRO A 235 -0.16 -0.75 -16.40
C PRO A 235 -0.80 0.58 -16.85
N ASP A 236 -1.71 0.56 -17.81
CA ASP A 236 -2.14 1.75 -18.56
C ASP A 236 -3.32 2.53 -17.97
N ILE A 237 -3.80 2.13 -16.79
CA ILE A 237 -4.96 2.81 -16.19
C ILE A 237 -4.57 4.10 -15.42
N LEU A 238 -3.27 4.28 -15.12
CA LEU A 238 -2.77 5.38 -14.28
C LEU A 238 -2.19 6.58 -15.05
N ALA A 239 -1.83 6.43 -16.32
CA ALA A 239 -1.10 7.47 -17.06
C ALA A 239 -1.95 8.56 -17.73
N PRO A 240 -3.16 8.33 -18.29
CA PRO A 240 -3.68 9.30 -19.24
C PRO A 240 -4.26 10.57 -18.62
N GLU A 241 -4.71 10.61 -17.36
CA GLU A 241 -5.34 11.83 -16.83
C GLU A 241 -4.33 12.86 -16.29
N MET A 242 -3.26 12.43 -15.62
CA MET A 242 -2.22 13.35 -15.16
C MET A 242 -1.37 13.88 -16.31
N GLU A 243 -1.06 13.02 -17.29
CA GLU A 243 -0.29 13.41 -18.48
C GLU A 243 -1.12 14.29 -19.42
N ARG A 244 -2.45 14.06 -19.54
CA ARG A 244 -3.36 14.97 -20.26
C ARG A 244 -3.65 16.26 -19.49
N ALA A 245 -3.68 16.25 -18.16
CA ALA A 245 -3.83 17.47 -17.36
C ALA A 245 -2.56 18.34 -17.45
N ALA A 246 -1.38 17.74 -17.29
CA ALA A 246 -0.10 18.42 -17.48
C ALA A 246 0.09 18.95 -18.91
N ALA A 247 -0.36 18.20 -19.93
CA ALA A 247 -0.36 18.66 -21.32
C ALA A 247 -1.36 19.82 -21.57
N ARG A 248 -2.50 19.85 -20.89
CA ARG A 248 -3.47 20.97 -21.00
C ARG A 248 -2.96 22.25 -20.34
N GLU A 249 -2.21 22.12 -19.25
CA GLU A 249 -1.66 23.26 -18.52
C GLU A 249 -0.44 23.89 -19.23
N THR A 250 0.28 23.11 -20.04
CA THR A 250 1.39 23.60 -20.89
C THR A 250 0.95 24.17 -22.25
N THR A 251 -0.32 24.02 -22.62
CA THR A 251 -0.85 24.57 -23.90
C THR A 251 -1.70 25.84 -23.69
N SER A 252 -1.67 26.45 -22.49
CA SER A 252 -2.30 27.76 -22.33
C SER A 252 -1.46 28.80 -23.07
N PRO A 253 -1.99 29.46 -24.12
CA PRO A 253 -1.25 30.48 -24.84
C PRO A 253 -0.91 31.64 -23.90
N ASP A 254 0.34 32.08 -23.98
CA ASP A 254 0.89 33.23 -23.28
C ASP A 254 -0.06 34.44 -23.44
N PRO A 255 -0.51 35.10 -22.36
CA PRO A 255 -1.27 36.33 -22.50
C PRO A 255 -0.37 37.36 -23.19
N ALA A 256 -0.78 37.73 -24.41
CA ALA A 256 -0.11 38.65 -25.31
C ALA A 256 0.65 39.78 -24.57
N GLU A 257 1.95 39.88 -24.84
CA GLU A 257 2.80 40.99 -24.41
C GLU A 257 2.13 42.33 -24.75
N PRO A 258 1.91 43.23 -23.77
CA PRO A 258 1.44 44.57 -24.06
C PRO A 258 2.53 45.32 -24.84
N GLY A 259 2.13 45.89 -25.97
CA GLY A 259 3.00 46.37 -27.03
C GLY A 259 4.08 47.37 -26.58
N ARG A 260 5.29 47.15 -27.11
CA ARG A 260 6.35 48.17 -27.17
C ARG A 260 5.82 49.39 -27.92
N GLY A 261 5.51 50.45 -27.19
CA GLY A 261 5.30 51.77 -27.76
C GLY A 261 6.58 52.28 -28.41
N THR A 262 6.55 52.39 -29.74
CA THR A 262 7.55 53.11 -30.52
C THR A 262 7.30 54.61 -30.42
N GLY A 263 7.92 55.25 -29.42
CA GLY A 263 8.04 56.71 -29.37
C GLY A 263 9.01 57.19 -30.45
N GLY A 264 8.48 57.67 -31.59
CA GLY A 264 9.22 58.43 -32.59
C GLY A 264 9.00 59.94 -32.41
N PRO A 265 10.01 60.79 -32.73
CA PRO A 265 10.02 62.20 -32.35
C PRO A 265 9.15 63.08 -33.27
N ALA A 266 8.58 64.13 -32.69
CA ALA A 266 7.85 65.17 -33.40
C ALA A 266 8.80 66.07 -34.22
N PRO A 267 8.42 66.49 -35.45
CA PRO A 267 9.14 67.52 -36.17
C PRO A 267 8.74 68.89 -35.64
N ALA A 268 9.74 69.73 -35.40
CA ALA A 268 9.58 71.16 -35.26
C ALA A 268 9.52 71.75 -36.66
N ASP A 269 8.50 72.54 -36.96
CA ASP A 269 8.58 73.59 -37.98
C ASP A 269 7.57 74.73 -37.71
N ALA A 270 8.15 75.93 -37.69
CA ALA A 270 7.65 77.24 -38.13
C ALA A 270 6.28 77.76 -37.64
N LEU A 271 6.31 78.80 -36.79
CA LEU A 271 6.17 80.21 -37.18
C LEU A 271 6.51 81.16 -36.04
#